data_AF-A0A7D7ZR17-F1
#
_entry.id   AF-A0A7D7ZR17-F1
#
_cell.length_a   1.000
_cell.length_b   1.000
_cell.length_c   1.000
_cell.angle_alpha   90.00
_cell.angle_beta   90.00
_cell.angle_gamma   90.00
#
_symmetry.space_group_name_H-M   'P 1'
#
loop_
_entity.id
_entity.type
_entity.pdbx_description
1 polymer ?
#
loop_
_entity_poly.entity_id
_entity_poly.type
_entity_poly.pdbx_seq_one_letter_code
_entity_poly.pdbx_strand_id
1 'polypeptide(L)'
;MLFISSTSFAGGETIKSPILDRVKVLHKVPENLGGLSMQQLHAERETRQRDLDVIRQASDEPEVAKQRLLETIMAHDDVRLKIAQVIPVMIEDYKIEGKFRDSLMGYSNTFNVDMREARKDVHSIGDYKSYDFRFSAVYMSMMFKFNENPEFHKRLVSDMQDSDTAIGGYRKELDESYAMVEHDKYLIQNIYSVNELEQSIAAIDEEISKRKQAEL
;
A
#
# COMPACT_ATOMS: atom_id res chain seq x y z
N MET A 1 11.47 -1.29 2.38
CA MET A 1 11.93 -2.66 2.02
C MET A 1 10.71 -3.59 2.04
N LEU A 2 10.12 -3.87 0.89
CA LEU A 2 9.04 -4.86 0.74
C LEU A 2 9.66 -6.27 0.77
N PHE A 3 10.24 -6.63 1.92
CA PHE A 3 10.33 -8.04 2.28
C PHE A 3 8.95 -8.44 2.78
N ILE A 4 8.40 -9.42 2.06
CA ILE A 4 7.14 -10.10 2.29
C ILE A 4 6.91 -10.28 3.80
N SER A 5 6.02 -9.47 4.37
CA SER A 5 5.43 -9.78 5.67
C SER A 5 4.24 -10.69 5.41
N SER A 6 4.47 -11.99 5.58
CA SER A 6 3.49 -13.04 5.73
C SER A 6 2.22 -12.59 6.46
N THR A 7 1.05 -12.67 5.80
CA THR A 7 -0.23 -13.01 6.47
C THR A 7 -1.17 -13.73 5.49
N SER A 8 -1.20 -15.05 5.65
CA SER A 8 -2.34 -15.97 5.63
C SER A 8 -3.37 -15.95 4.48
N PHE A 9 -3.41 -17.09 3.76
CA PHE A 9 -4.60 -17.59 3.07
C PHE A 9 -5.48 -18.40 4.03
N ALA A 10 -6.79 -18.13 4.06
CA ALA A 10 -7.91 -19.10 4.01
C ALA A 10 -9.20 -18.51 4.60
N GLY A 11 -10.29 -18.58 3.82
CA GLY A 11 -11.68 -18.50 4.32
C GLY A 11 -12.35 -17.13 4.22
N GLY A 12 -13.10 -16.89 3.14
CA GLY A 12 -14.15 -15.85 3.05
C GLY A 12 -13.75 -14.38 3.21
N GLU A 13 -12.50 -14.06 3.54
CA GLU A 13 -12.01 -12.70 3.73
C GLU A 13 -11.76 -11.99 2.39
N THR A 14 -12.10 -10.70 2.35
CA THR A 14 -11.79 -9.77 1.25
C THR A 14 -10.33 -9.91 0.82
N ILE A 15 -10.09 -9.98 -0.50
CA ILE A 15 -8.74 -10.14 -1.07
C ILE A 15 -7.86 -9.01 -0.53
N LYS A 16 -6.85 -9.38 0.25
CA LYS A 16 -5.91 -8.42 0.82
C LYS A 16 -4.91 -7.98 -0.25
N SER A 17 -4.76 -6.67 -0.45
CA SER A 17 -3.74 -6.08 -1.33
C SER A 17 -2.48 -5.77 -0.52
N PRO A 18 -1.33 -6.34 -0.91
CA PRO A 18 -0.03 -6.01 -0.32
C PRO A 18 0.32 -4.52 -0.31
N ILE A 19 -0.21 -3.76 -1.28
CA ILE A 19 0.04 -2.32 -1.43
C ILE A 19 -0.96 -1.49 -0.61
N LEU A 20 -2.25 -1.87 -0.60
CA LEU A 20 -3.29 -1.05 0.03
C LEU A 20 -3.47 -1.31 1.53
N ASP A 21 -3.26 -2.54 2.02
CA ASP A 21 -3.76 -2.95 3.35
C ASP A 21 -2.82 -2.64 4.52
N ARG A 22 -1.78 -1.84 4.31
CA ARG A 22 -0.96 -1.29 5.39
C ARG A 22 -1.48 0.10 5.76
N VAL A 23 -2.43 0.15 6.69
CA VAL A 23 -2.92 1.40 7.27
C VAL A 23 -3.07 1.25 8.79
N LYS A 24 -2.48 2.17 9.55
CA LYS A 24 -2.67 2.29 11.01
C LYS A 24 -3.84 3.23 11.29
N VAL A 25 -4.70 2.84 12.22
CA VAL A 25 -5.73 3.72 12.81
C VAL A 25 -5.03 4.74 13.73
N LEU A 26 -5.34 6.03 13.55
CA LEU A 26 -4.65 7.12 14.26
C LEU A 26 -5.52 7.76 15.37
N HIS A 27 -6.85 7.83 15.23
CA HIS A 27 -7.71 8.55 16.18
C HIS A 27 -8.91 7.73 16.64
N LYS A 28 -8.70 6.82 17.60
CA LYS A 28 -9.82 6.11 18.25
C LYS A 28 -10.64 7.04 19.15
N VAL A 29 -11.96 6.88 19.10
CA VAL A 29 -12.88 7.43 20.11
C VAL A 29 -12.46 6.90 21.49
N PRO A 30 -12.35 7.74 22.54
CA PRO A 30 -12.05 7.27 23.89
C PRO A 30 -13.09 6.26 24.35
N GLU A 31 -12.65 5.06 24.74
CA GLU A 31 -13.55 3.95 25.11
C GLU A 31 -14.37 4.24 26.39
N ASN A 32 -14.03 5.28 27.17
CA ASN A 32 -14.73 5.62 28.41
C ASN A 32 -14.96 7.13 28.59
N LEU A 33 -15.79 7.74 27.74
CA LEU A 33 -16.21 9.13 27.88
C LEU A 33 -16.97 9.40 29.20
N GLY A 34 -17.74 8.42 29.67
CA GLY A 34 -18.50 8.50 30.93
C GLY A 34 -17.63 8.70 32.18
N GLY A 35 -16.38 8.25 32.15
CA GLY A 35 -15.43 8.40 33.26
C GLY A 35 -14.70 9.76 33.31
N LEU A 36 -14.82 10.60 32.29
CA LEU A 36 -14.13 11.89 32.22
C LEU A 36 -14.89 12.97 32.99
N SER A 37 -14.20 13.93 33.58
CA SER A 37 -14.81 15.14 34.15
C SER A 37 -15.29 16.09 33.05
N MET A 38 -16.18 17.03 33.37
CA MET A 38 -16.63 18.06 32.41
C MET A 38 -15.47 18.89 31.84
N GLN A 39 -14.47 19.20 32.67
CA GLN A 39 -13.29 19.94 32.24
C GLN A 39 -12.42 19.11 31.27
N GLN A 40 -12.30 17.81 31.52
CA GLN A 40 -11.61 16.87 30.63
C GLN A 40 -12.36 16.71 29.29
N LEU A 41 -13.69 16.57 29.31
CA LEU A 41 -14.51 16.50 28.10
C LEU A 41 -14.33 17.74 27.20
N HIS A 42 -14.33 18.94 27.78
CA HIS A 42 -14.08 20.17 27.03
C HIS A 42 -12.67 20.24 26.45
N ALA A 43 -11.63 19.88 27.22
CA ALA A 43 -10.25 19.87 26.74
C ALA A 43 -10.02 18.86 25.61
N GLU A 44 -10.63 17.68 25.72
CA GLU A 44 -10.59 16.62 24.70
C GLU A 44 -11.33 17.04 23.41
N ARG A 45 -12.44 17.78 23.54
CA ARG A 45 -13.17 18.38 22.40
C ARG A 45 -12.31 19.43 21.69
N GLU A 46 -11.72 20.37 22.44
CA GLU A 46 -10.87 21.43 21.86
C GLU A 46 -9.64 20.87 21.17
N THR A 47 -9.03 19.82 21.71
CA THR A 47 -7.88 19.15 21.08
C THR A 47 -8.29 18.52 19.75
N ARG A 48 -9.38 17.74 19.73
CA ARG A 48 -9.87 17.13 18.49
C ARG A 48 -10.32 18.14 17.44
N GLN A 49 -10.93 19.25 17.87
CA GLN A 49 -11.32 20.31 16.94
C GLN A 49 -10.09 20.96 16.31
N ARG A 50 -9.03 21.24 17.09
CA ARG A 50 -7.77 21.76 16.53
C ARG A 50 -7.14 20.79 15.53
N ASP A 51 -7.09 19.51 15.88
CA ASP A 51 -6.56 18.47 14.98
C ASP A 51 -7.39 18.38 13.69
N LEU A 52 -8.72 18.43 13.79
CA LEU A 52 -9.64 18.43 12.66
C LEU A 52 -9.42 19.65 11.74
N ASP A 53 -9.26 20.83 12.32
CA ASP A 53 -9.05 22.08 11.57
C ASP A 53 -7.71 22.06 10.82
N VAL A 54 -6.64 21.57 11.46
CA VAL A 54 -5.31 21.41 10.83
C VAL A 54 -5.40 20.42 9.67
N ILE A 55 -6.06 19.28 9.86
CA ILE A 55 -6.16 18.24 8.85
C ILE A 55 -7.03 18.67 7.66
N ARG A 56 -8.18 19.34 7.91
CA ARG A 56 -9.06 19.83 6.84
C ARG A 56 -8.40 20.87 5.95
N GLN A 57 -7.55 21.73 6.51
CA GLN A 57 -6.80 22.71 5.71
C GLN A 57 -5.76 22.08 4.78
N ALA A 58 -5.29 20.87 5.12
CA ALA A 58 -4.24 20.15 4.40
C ALA A 58 -4.76 19.01 3.51
N SER A 59 -6.06 18.68 3.57
CA SER A 59 -6.62 17.48 2.93
C SER A 59 -7.37 17.82 1.64
N ASP A 60 -7.09 17.06 0.58
CA ASP A 60 -7.91 17.03 -0.63
C ASP A 60 -9.30 16.44 -0.34
N GLU A 61 -10.26 16.64 -1.25
CA GLU A 61 -11.55 15.93 -1.17
C GLU A 61 -11.34 14.40 -1.28
N PRO A 62 -12.14 13.57 -0.56
CA PRO A 62 -11.95 12.12 -0.50
C PRO A 62 -11.83 11.41 -1.86
N GLU A 63 -12.70 11.78 -2.81
CA GLU A 63 -12.69 11.15 -4.14
C GLU A 63 -11.52 11.62 -5.00
N VAL A 64 -11.10 12.88 -4.86
CA VAL A 64 -9.91 13.41 -5.53
C VAL A 64 -8.66 12.70 -5.02
N ALA A 65 -8.54 12.53 -3.70
CA ALA A 65 -7.42 11.84 -3.09
C ALA A 65 -7.36 10.36 -3.50
N LYS A 66 -8.50 9.65 -3.51
CA LYS A 66 -8.58 8.25 -3.98
C LYS A 66 -8.17 8.11 -5.43
N GLN A 67 -8.62 9.01 -6.30
CA GLN A 67 -8.26 9.01 -7.72
C GLN A 67 -6.76 9.25 -7.90
N ARG A 68 -6.21 10.23 -7.18
CA ARG A 68 -4.76 10.50 -7.17
C ARG A 68 -3.95 9.29 -6.69
N LEU A 69 -4.37 8.63 -5.61
CA LEU A 69 -3.70 7.40 -5.14
C LEU A 69 -3.76 6.31 -6.21
N LEU A 70 -4.91 6.11 -6.87
CA LEU A 70 -5.03 5.13 -7.94
C LEU A 70 -4.04 5.44 -9.07
N GLU A 71 -3.94 6.70 -9.51
CA GLU A 71 -3.00 7.12 -10.54
C GLU A 71 -1.54 6.88 -10.12
N THR A 72 -1.17 7.23 -8.89
CA THR A 72 0.17 6.99 -8.34
C THR A 72 0.50 5.50 -8.25
N ILE A 73 -0.46 4.68 -7.82
CA ILE A 73 -0.33 3.22 -7.81
C ILE A 73 -0.12 2.69 -9.23
N MET A 74 -0.90 3.18 -10.19
CA MET A 74 -0.80 2.74 -11.58
C MET A 74 0.53 3.13 -12.22
N ALA A 75 1.07 4.29 -11.89
CA ALA A 75 2.42 4.68 -12.29
C ALA A 75 3.50 3.79 -11.65
N HIS A 76 3.35 3.43 -10.37
CA HIS A 76 4.25 2.47 -9.73
C HIS A 76 4.20 1.08 -10.39
N ASP A 77 3.02 0.61 -10.80
CA ASP A 77 2.90 -0.65 -11.54
C ASP A 77 3.57 -0.62 -12.91
N ASP A 78 3.57 0.52 -13.61
CA ASP A 78 4.32 0.65 -14.86
C ASP A 78 5.81 0.41 -14.61
N VAL A 79 6.32 0.84 -13.46
CA VAL A 79 7.68 0.49 -13.01
C VAL A 79 7.78 -1.01 -12.72
N ARG A 80 6.87 -1.60 -11.93
CA ARG A 80 6.89 -3.06 -11.63
C ARG A 80 6.86 -3.92 -12.90
N LEU A 81 6.13 -3.51 -13.93
CA LEU A 81 6.05 -4.21 -15.22
C LEU A 81 7.37 -4.20 -16.01
N LYS A 82 8.32 -3.30 -15.69
CA LYS A 82 9.66 -3.29 -16.30
C LYS A 82 10.45 -4.56 -15.99
N ILE A 83 10.07 -5.34 -14.97
CA ILE A 83 10.69 -6.66 -14.71
C ILE A 83 10.70 -7.56 -15.95
N ALA A 84 9.69 -7.44 -16.83
CA ALA A 84 9.62 -8.17 -18.09
C ALA A 84 10.82 -7.88 -19.01
N GLN A 85 11.36 -6.66 -18.96
CA GLN A 85 12.51 -6.20 -19.74
C GLN A 85 13.84 -6.49 -19.03
N VAL A 86 13.83 -6.49 -17.70
CA VAL A 86 15.00 -6.79 -16.86
C VAL A 86 15.39 -8.27 -16.93
N ILE A 87 14.40 -9.18 -16.95
CA ILE A 87 14.65 -10.63 -16.98
C ILE A 87 15.54 -11.07 -18.16
N PRO A 88 15.28 -10.68 -19.43
CA PRO A 88 16.16 -11.00 -20.54
C PRO A 88 17.60 -10.51 -20.35
N VAL A 89 17.79 -9.30 -19.82
CA VAL A 89 19.12 -8.73 -19.55
C VAL A 89 19.85 -9.54 -18.48
N MET A 90 19.16 -9.89 -17.39
CA MET A 90 19.72 -10.76 -16.36
C MET A 90 20.12 -12.14 -16.89
N ILE A 91 19.30 -12.73 -17.78
CA ILE A 91 19.62 -14.01 -18.43
C ILE A 91 20.94 -13.91 -19.20
N GLU A 92 21.14 -12.82 -19.94
CA GLU A 92 22.36 -12.55 -20.71
C GLU A 92 23.56 -12.30 -19.79
N ASP A 93 23.46 -11.33 -18.87
CA ASP A 93 24.53 -10.92 -17.95
C ASP A 93 24.99 -12.08 -17.07
N TYR A 94 24.06 -12.95 -16.68
CA TYR A 94 24.34 -14.08 -15.79
C TYR A 94 24.59 -15.39 -16.55
N LYS A 95 24.49 -15.37 -17.88
CA LYS A 95 24.68 -16.54 -18.75
C LYS A 95 23.80 -17.71 -18.32
N ILE A 96 22.51 -17.43 -18.08
CA ILE A 96 21.55 -18.41 -17.60
C ILE A 96 21.09 -19.27 -18.78
N GLU A 97 21.17 -20.60 -18.62
CA GLU A 97 20.84 -21.56 -19.67
C GLU A 97 19.85 -22.63 -19.20
N GLY A 98 19.33 -23.39 -20.16
CA GLY A 98 18.47 -24.56 -19.92
C GLY A 98 17.11 -24.21 -19.28
N LYS A 99 16.56 -25.16 -18.52
CA LYS A 99 15.19 -25.07 -17.98
C LYS A 99 14.95 -23.85 -17.08
N PHE A 100 15.98 -23.36 -16.39
CA PHE A 100 15.84 -22.18 -15.56
C PHE A 100 15.66 -20.93 -16.42
N ARG A 101 16.47 -20.76 -17.48
CA ARG A 101 16.28 -19.72 -18.49
C ARG A 101 14.85 -19.73 -19.04
N ASP A 102 14.35 -20.89 -19.44
CA ASP A 102 13.02 -21.02 -20.03
C ASP A 102 11.91 -20.61 -19.03
N SER A 103 12.08 -20.96 -17.76
CA SER A 103 11.17 -20.53 -16.68
C SER A 103 11.16 -19.01 -16.51
N LEU A 104 12.34 -18.38 -16.53
CA LEU A 104 12.47 -16.93 -16.43
C LEU A 104 11.82 -16.21 -17.62
N MET A 105 12.06 -16.69 -18.85
CA MET A 105 11.40 -16.17 -20.03
C MET A 105 9.88 -16.35 -19.98
N GLY A 106 9.39 -17.45 -19.39
CA GLY A 106 7.97 -17.65 -19.09
C GLY A 106 7.40 -16.52 -18.23
N TYR A 107 8.06 -16.17 -17.12
CA TYR A 107 7.62 -15.05 -16.29
C TYR A 107 7.69 -13.70 -17.02
N SER A 108 8.76 -13.45 -17.77
CA SER A 108 8.88 -12.23 -18.59
C SER A 108 7.67 -12.07 -19.53
N ASN A 109 7.26 -13.15 -20.21
CA ASN A 109 6.09 -13.17 -21.07
C ASN A 109 4.79 -12.92 -20.29
N THR A 110 4.58 -13.59 -19.14
CA THR A 110 3.39 -13.37 -18.30
C THR A 110 3.28 -11.92 -17.84
N PHE A 111 4.37 -11.28 -17.44
CA PHE A 111 4.35 -9.85 -17.09
C PHE A 111 4.07 -8.97 -18.32
N ASN A 112 4.68 -9.29 -19.46
CA ASN A 112 4.55 -8.45 -20.66
C ASN A 112 3.20 -8.56 -21.35
N VAL A 113 2.52 -9.72 -21.24
CA VAL A 113 1.24 -9.97 -21.91
C VAL A 113 0.12 -9.93 -20.90
N ASP A 114 0.07 -10.92 -20.00
CA ASP A 114 -1.10 -11.15 -19.15
C ASP A 114 -1.30 -10.02 -18.13
N MET A 115 -0.22 -9.57 -17.47
CA MET A 115 -0.32 -8.50 -16.48
C MET A 115 -0.57 -7.13 -17.14
N ARG A 116 0.05 -6.85 -18.30
CA ARG A 116 -0.25 -5.62 -19.05
C ARG A 116 -1.70 -5.57 -19.52
N GLU A 117 -2.25 -6.70 -19.95
CA GLU A 117 -3.65 -6.76 -20.37
C GLU A 117 -4.59 -6.55 -19.19
N ALA A 118 -4.39 -7.30 -18.11
CA ALA A 118 -5.20 -7.19 -16.89
C ALA A 118 -5.16 -5.77 -16.27
N ARG A 119 -4.06 -5.04 -16.45
CA ARG A 119 -3.93 -3.65 -15.98
C ARG A 119 -4.92 -2.71 -16.66
N LYS A 120 -5.32 -2.98 -17.92
CA LYS A 120 -6.26 -2.10 -18.66
C LYS A 120 -7.65 -2.07 -18.05
N ASP A 121 -8.02 -3.12 -17.32
CA ASP A 121 -9.32 -3.27 -16.66
C ASP A 121 -9.37 -2.60 -15.27
N VAL A 122 -8.25 -2.00 -14.83
CA VAL A 122 -8.18 -1.32 -13.53
C VAL A 122 -8.68 0.11 -13.67
N HIS A 123 -9.89 0.38 -13.17
CA HIS A 123 -10.51 1.71 -13.21
C HIS A 123 -10.80 2.28 -11.82
N SER A 124 -10.64 1.47 -10.78
CA SER A 124 -10.87 1.86 -9.40
C SER A 124 -9.90 1.16 -8.44
N ILE A 125 -9.80 1.67 -7.21
CA ILE A 125 -9.09 1.00 -6.10
C ILE A 125 -9.66 -0.40 -5.82
N GLY A 126 -10.94 -0.64 -6.10
CA GLY A 126 -11.56 -1.96 -5.95
C GLY A 126 -11.04 -2.97 -6.96
N ASP A 127 -11.02 -2.58 -8.24
CA ASP A 127 -10.49 -3.41 -9.34
C ASP A 127 -9.02 -3.73 -9.11
N TYR A 128 -8.27 -2.72 -8.64
CA TYR A 128 -6.85 -2.81 -8.35
C TYR A 128 -6.52 -3.95 -7.37
N LYS A 129 -7.32 -4.20 -6.34
CA LYS A 129 -7.04 -5.27 -5.36
C LYS A 129 -6.91 -6.65 -6.00
N SER A 130 -7.81 -6.94 -6.94
CA SER A 130 -7.82 -8.23 -7.63
C SER A 130 -6.64 -8.35 -8.60
N TYR A 131 -6.33 -7.24 -9.29
CA TYR A 131 -5.15 -7.16 -10.16
C TYR A 131 -3.84 -7.33 -9.35
N ASP A 132 -3.66 -6.59 -8.26
CA ASP A 132 -2.45 -6.61 -7.43
C ASP A 132 -2.23 -7.98 -6.79
N PHE A 133 -3.30 -8.68 -6.43
CA PHE A 133 -3.22 -10.07 -5.99
C PHE A 133 -2.62 -10.99 -7.06
N ARG A 134 -3.10 -10.89 -8.31
CA ARG A 134 -2.57 -11.68 -9.44
C ARG A 134 -1.12 -11.33 -9.72
N PHE A 135 -0.81 -10.02 -9.78
CA PHE A 135 0.56 -9.54 -9.98
C PHE A 135 1.50 -10.11 -8.92
N SER A 136 1.09 -10.01 -7.65
CA SER A 136 1.86 -10.49 -6.51
C SER A 136 2.05 -12.01 -6.55
N ALA A 137 1.04 -12.78 -6.97
CA ALA A 137 1.16 -14.23 -7.12
C ALA A 137 2.21 -14.62 -8.18
N VAL A 138 2.22 -13.95 -9.34
CA VAL A 138 3.23 -14.18 -10.39
C VAL A 138 4.62 -13.80 -9.88
N TYR A 139 4.75 -12.64 -9.23
CA TYR A 139 6.01 -12.18 -8.67
C TYR A 139 6.56 -13.14 -7.61
N MET A 140 5.71 -13.63 -6.71
CA MET A 140 6.08 -14.62 -5.70
C MET A 140 6.53 -15.95 -6.32
N SER A 141 5.85 -16.42 -7.37
CA SER A 141 6.24 -17.63 -8.09
C SER A 141 7.62 -17.49 -8.73
N MET A 142 7.91 -16.32 -9.32
CA MET A 142 9.23 -15.98 -9.85
C MET A 142 10.30 -15.97 -8.75
N MET A 143 10.04 -15.30 -7.63
CA MET A 143 10.97 -15.26 -6.48
C MET A 143 11.24 -16.66 -5.91
N PHE A 144 10.24 -17.54 -5.89
CA PHE A 144 10.43 -18.93 -5.50
C PHE A 144 11.39 -19.66 -6.45
N LYS A 145 11.26 -19.45 -7.77
CA LYS A 145 12.23 -20.00 -8.74
C LYS A 145 13.63 -19.43 -8.61
N PHE A 146 13.77 -18.17 -8.23
CA PHE A 146 15.09 -17.63 -7.90
C PHE A 146 15.73 -18.39 -6.74
N ASN A 147 14.98 -18.65 -5.67
CA ASN A 147 15.47 -19.33 -4.47
C ASN A 147 15.85 -20.79 -4.71
N GLU A 148 15.21 -21.48 -5.65
CA GLU A 148 15.59 -22.83 -6.06
C GLU A 148 16.95 -22.89 -6.77
N ASN A 149 17.54 -21.75 -7.13
CA ASN A 149 18.84 -21.64 -7.80
C ASN A 149 19.81 -20.80 -6.95
N PRO A 150 20.49 -21.39 -5.93
CA PRO A 150 21.21 -20.63 -4.91
C PRO A 150 22.32 -19.71 -5.42
N GLU A 151 23.12 -20.17 -6.39
CA GLU A 151 24.20 -19.35 -6.97
C GLU A 151 23.66 -18.15 -7.74
N PHE A 152 22.59 -18.35 -8.50
CA PHE A 152 21.86 -17.25 -9.14
C PHE A 152 21.30 -16.29 -8.08
N HIS A 153 20.64 -16.81 -7.05
CA HIS A 153 20.04 -15.99 -6.00
C HIS A 153 21.08 -15.15 -5.25
N LYS A 154 22.25 -15.72 -4.94
CA LYS A 154 23.34 -15.02 -4.29
C LYS A 154 23.85 -13.85 -5.15
N ARG A 155 24.04 -14.06 -6.45
CA ARG A 155 24.43 -13.00 -7.40
C ARG A 155 23.34 -11.94 -7.51
N LEU A 156 22.08 -12.35 -7.67
CA LEU A 156 20.93 -11.47 -7.72
C LEU A 156 20.87 -10.52 -6.50
N VAL A 157 21.01 -11.06 -5.29
CA VAL A 157 20.97 -10.28 -4.04
C VAL A 157 22.10 -9.25 -3.99
N SER A 158 23.29 -9.61 -4.48
CA SER A 158 24.44 -8.69 -4.57
C SER A 158 24.15 -7.57 -5.57
N ASP A 159 23.75 -7.90 -6.79
CA ASP A 159 23.52 -6.94 -7.88
C ASP A 159 22.34 -6.02 -7.58
N MET A 160 21.34 -6.47 -6.82
CA MET A 160 20.26 -5.61 -6.33
C MET A 160 20.73 -4.43 -5.46
N GLN A 161 21.95 -4.47 -4.91
CA GLN A 161 22.55 -3.36 -4.17
C GLN A 161 23.32 -2.38 -5.07
N ASP A 162 23.58 -2.74 -6.33
CA ASP A 162 24.34 -1.95 -7.28
C ASP A 162 23.42 -1.40 -8.38
N SER A 163 23.18 -0.08 -8.33
CA SER A 163 22.28 0.60 -9.26
C SER A 163 22.72 0.59 -10.72
N ASP A 164 23.98 0.24 -10.99
CA ASP A 164 24.52 0.19 -12.36
C ASP A 164 24.18 -1.16 -13.04
N THR A 165 23.72 -2.15 -12.28
CA THR A 165 23.21 -3.41 -12.83
C THR A 165 21.75 -3.28 -13.24
N ALA A 166 21.29 -4.10 -14.20
CA ALA A 166 19.91 -4.05 -14.67
C ALA A 166 18.88 -4.26 -13.53
N ILE A 167 19.15 -5.21 -12.62
CA ILE A 167 18.25 -5.49 -11.49
C ILE A 167 18.36 -4.43 -10.39
N GLY A 168 19.56 -3.90 -10.11
CA GLY A 168 19.73 -2.86 -9.10
C GLY A 168 19.14 -1.52 -9.54
N GLY A 169 19.28 -1.14 -10.81
CA GLY A 169 18.61 0.02 -11.40
C GLY A 169 17.08 -0.12 -11.31
N TYR A 170 16.55 -1.28 -11.71
CA TYR A 170 15.13 -1.59 -11.55
C TYR A 170 14.66 -1.53 -10.09
N ARG A 171 15.45 -2.07 -9.14
CA ARG A 171 15.15 -2.03 -7.70
C ARG A 171 15.09 -0.60 -7.18
N LYS A 172 16.02 0.27 -7.61
CA LYS A 172 16.03 1.69 -7.25
C LYS A 172 14.76 2.40 -7.74
N GLU A 173 14.39 2.22 -9.01
CA GLU A 173 13.17 2.82 -9.56
C GLU A 173 11.90 2.33 -8.83
N LEU A 174 11.86 1.05 -8.46
CA LEU A 174 10.78 0.49 -7.64
C LEU A 174 10.66 1.19 -6.28
N ASP A 175 11.78 1.32 -5.57
CA ASP A 175 11.80 1.92 -4.24
C ASP A 175 11.41 3.42 -4.31
N GLU A 176 11.89 4.15 -5.32
CA GLU A 176 11.55 5.56 -5.56
C GLU A 176 10.06 5.76 -5.89
N SER A 177 9.52 4.98 -6.82
CA SER A 177 8.10 5.07 -7.18
C SER A 177 7.17 4.62 -6.05
N TYR A 178 7.56 3.62 -5.25
CA TYR A 178 6.78 3.19 -4.09
C TYR A 178 6.72 4.25 -2.98
N ALA A 179 7.78 5.06 -2.83
CA ALA A 179 7.77 6.16 -1.86
C ALA A 179 6.64 7.17 -2.14
N MET A 180 6.30 7.40 -3.42
CA MET A 180 5.16 8.23 -3.80
C MET A 180 3.82 7.60 -3.42
N VAL A 181 3.69 6.28 -3.59
CA VAL A 181 2.48 5.53 -3.16
C VAL A 181 2.29 5.64 -1.65
N GLU A 182 3.36 5.48 -0.86
CA GLU A 182 3.29 5.62 0.61
C GLU A 182 2.93 7.05 1.03
N HIS A 183 3.46 8.05 0.35
CA HIS A 183 3.08 9.44 0.58
C HIS A 183 1.58 9.69 0.33
N ASP A 184 1.04 9.27 -0.81
CA ASP A 184 -0.37 9.50 -1.14
C ASP A 184 -1.32 8.64 -0.27
N LYS A 185 -0.89 7.46 0.17
CA LYS A 185 -1.60 6.68 1.19
C LYS A 185 -1.71 7.44 2.51
N TYR A 186 -0.65 8.12 2.93
CA TYR A 186 -0.67 8.95 4.13
C TYR A 186 -1.66 10.13 3.99
N LEU A 187 -1.74 10.77 2.82
CA LEU A 187 -2.71 11.82 2.57
C LEU A 187 -4.17 11.33 2.68
N ILE A 188 -4.48 10.15 2.15
CA ILE A 188 -5.83 9.56 2.30
C ILE A 188 -6.12 9.19 3.76
N GLN A 189 -5.11 8.77 4.53
CA GLN A 189 -5.30 8.52 5.97
C GLN A 189 -5.73 9.79 6.72
N ASN A 190 -5.20 10.95 6.34
CA ASN A 190 -5.64 12.23 6.91
C ASN A 190 -7.15 12.45 6.67
N ILE A 191 -7.66 12.08 5.50
CA ILE A 191 -9.10 12.18 5.19
C ILE A 191 -9.95 11.22 6.04
N TYR A 192 -9.51 9.97 6.25
CA TYR A 192 -10.21 9.08 7.18
C TYR A 192 -10.13 9.57 8.64
N SER A 193 -9.01 10.19 9.01
CA SER A 193 -8.84 10.85 10.32
C SER A 193 -9.83 12.00 10.51
N VAL A 194 -10.22 12.74 9.45
CA VAL A 194 -11.30 13.75 9.52
C VAL A 194 -12.59 13.12 10.00
N ASN A 195 -13.03 12.01 9.39
CA ASN A 195 -14.29 11.35 9.76
C ASN A 195 -14.21 10.75 11.19
N GLU A 196 -13.08 10.14 11.56
CA GLU A 196 -12.86 9.64 12.94
C GLU A 196 -12.93 10.78 13.98
N LEU A 197 -12.32 11.93 13.68
CA LEU A 197 -12.35 13.12 14.54
C LEU A 197 -13.75 13.72 14.63
N GLU A 198 -14.49 13.81 13.52
CA GLU A 198 -15.89 14.26 13.50
C GLU A 198 -16.78 13.37 14.37
N GLN A 199 -16.68 12.05 14.23
CA GLN A 199 -17.42 11.10 15.05
C GLN A 199 -17.04 11.22 16.53
N SER A 200 -15.76 11.38 16.82
CA SER A 200 -15.30 11.54 18.19
C SER A 200 -15.74 12.87 18.82
N ILE A 201 -15.77 13.96 18.05
CA ILE A 201 -16.31 15.25 18.51
C ILE A 201 -17.80 15.13 18.78
N ALA A 202 -18.56 14.50 17.88
CA ALA A 202 -19.99 14.28 18.06
C ALA A 202 -20.31 13.47 19.34
N ALA A 203 -19.55 12.41 19.61
CA ALA A 203 -19.71 11.62 20.82
C ALA A 203 -19.40 12.41 22.12
N ILE A 204 -18.39 13.28 22.09
CA ILE A 204 -18.08 14.17 23.22
C ILE A 204 -19.19 15.21 23.43
N ASP A 205 -19.68 15.81 22.35
CA ASP A 205 -20.76 16.81 22.38
C ASP A 205 -22.08 16.21 22.92
N GLU A 206 -22.38 14.95 22.57
CA GLU A 206 -23.52 14.20 23.12
C GLU A 206 -23.39 13.97 24.63
N GLU A 207 -22.23 13.50 25.09
CA GLU A 207 -21.99 13.25 26.53
C GLU A 207 -22.04 14.54 27.36
N ILE A 208 -21.46 15.64 26.85
CA ILE A 208 -21.56 16.97 27.48
C ILE A 208 -23.03 17.39 27.60
N SER A 209 -23.82 17.21 26.54
CA SER A 209 -25.23 17.61 26.50
C SER A 209 -26.07 16.79 27.48
N LYS A 210 -25.85 15.47 27.52
CA LYS A 210 -26.52 14.54 28.43
C LYS A 210 -26.31 14.92 29.90
N ARG A 211 -25.10 15.32 30.29
CA ARG A 211 -24.81 15.75 31.67
C ARG A 211 -25.46 17.06 32.05
N LYS A 212 -25.45 18.04 31.14
CA LYS A 212 -26.13 19.32 31.35
C LYS A 212 -27.64 19.14 31.54
N GLN A 213 -28.25 18.16 30.87
CA GLN A 213 -29.67 17.83 31.05
C GLN A 213 -29.96 17.10 32.36
N ALA A 214 -28.99 16.35 32.91
CA ALA A 214 -29.14 15.66 34.20
C ALA A 214 -28.95 16.60 35.41
N GLU A 215 -28.42 17.80 35.21
CA GLU A 215 -28.24 18.85 36.22
C GLU A 215 -29.41 19.85 36.30
N LEU A 216 -30.39 19.76 35.38
CA LEU A 216 -31.62 20.56 35.32
C LEU A 216 -32.80 19.83 35.96
#